data_AF-A0A9E0RAA1-F1
#
_entry.id   AF-A0A9E0RAA1-F1
#
_cell.length_a   1.000
_cell.length_b   1.000
_cell.length_c   1.000
_cell.angle_alpha   90.00
_cell.angle_beta   90.00
_cell.angle_gamma   90.00
#
_symmetry.space_group_name_H-M   'P 1'
#
loop_
_entity.id
_entity.type
_entity.pdbx_description
1 polymer ?
#
loop_
_entity_poly.entity_id
_entity_poly.type
_entity_poly.pdbx_seq_one_letter_code
_entity_poly.pdbx_strand_id
1 'polypeptide(L)'
;MTDDLISIEGQDSVSLNRRSFLRTGLGGALFLGTVSVTAGLSGCATAPASRLGAVATRMDARYQFRFLTTEDVDLFEALLPAILGSALPEQPNARRMMIAGTVERIDAGIYKFGPANQKELRQLFDLLNFGPTRVTIARVWPSWRNASTAQADAFLERWRSSSIGLFNNGYMALTKISNVAFYGYQENWHLSGYPGPPEWAVQALPQFRNA
;
A
#
# COMPACT_ATOMS: atom_id res chain seq x y z
N MET A 1 74.77 9.44 -9.25
CA MET A 1 73.53 10.03 -8.74
C MET A 1 72.77 8.87 -8.13
N THR A 2 72.64 8.87 -6.82
CA THR A 2 72.37 7.73 -5.93
C THR A 2 70.91 7.27 -6.00
N ASP A 3 70.73 5.95 -6.10
CA ASP A 3 69.45 5.24 -5.90
C ASP A 3 69.15 5.16 -4.40
N ASP A 4 67.96 5.63 -4.01
CA ASP A 4 67.41 5.58 -2.66
C ASP A 4 66.44 4.39 -2.49
N LEU A 5 66.77 3.55 -1.52
CA LEU A 5 65.91 2.91 -0.51
C LEU A 5 64.48 2.47 -0.91
N ILE A 6 64.33 1.15 -1.09
CA ILE A 6 63.07 0.44 -0.91
C ILE A 6 62.92 0.06 0.58
N SER A 7 61.91 0.62 1.24
CA SER A 7 61.35 0.08 2.49
C SER A 7 59.82 -0.01 2.33
N ILE A 8 59.31 -1.22 2.52
CA ILE A 8 57.90 -1.61 2.39
C ILE A 8 57.16 -1.18 3.65
N GLU A 9 56.10 -0.38 3.51
CA GLU A 9 55.22 0.01 4.62
C GLU A 9 53.86 -0.68 4.48
N GLY A 10 53.31 -1.03 5.65
CA GLY A 10 52.31 -2.06 5.86
C GLY A 10 50.92 -1.73 5.36
N GLN A 11 50.16 -2.80 5.10
CA GLN A 11 48.72 -2.73 4.85
C GLN A 11 47.96 -2.35 6.12
N ASP A 12 47.29 -1.19 6.09
CA ASP A 12 46.25 -0.86 7.06
C ASP A 12 44.86 -1.25 6.52
N SER A 13 44.28 -2.26 7.17
CA SER A 13 42.90 -2.69 6.97
C SER A 13 41.92 -1.60 7.41
N VAL A 14 41.13 -1.06 6.46
CA VAL A 14 40.07 -0.09 6.75
C VAL A 14 38.92 -0.77 7.51
N SER A 15 38.95 -0.70 8.84
CA SER A 15 37.83 -1.11 9.69
C SER A 15 36.75 -0.03 9.69
N LEU A 16 35.73 -0.17 8.84
CA LEU A 16 34.58 0.74 8.84
C LEU A 16 33.73 0.51 10.10
N ASN A 17 33.68 1.54 10.94
CA ASN A 17 33.04 1.55 12.25
C ASN A 17 31.51 1.53 12.13
N ARG A 18 30.88 0.45 12.62
CA ARG A 18 29.41 0.25 12.66
C ARG A 18 28.65 1.38 13.37
N ARG A 19 29.32 2.12 14.28
CA ARG A 19 28.72 3.31 14.94
C ARG A 19 28.68 4.55 14.06
N SER A 20 29.54 4.67 13.05
CA SER A 20 29.48 5.77 12.09
C SER A 20 28.23 5.63 11.20
N PHE A 21 27.88 4.40 10.83
CA PHE A 21 26.71 4.10 10.00
C PHE A 21 25.37 4.46 10.69
N LEU A 22 25.26 4.25 12.00
CA LEU A 22 24.08 4.63 12.77
C LEU A 22 23.99 6.14 13.05
N ARG A 23 25.12 6.86 13.03
CA ARG A 23 25.14 8.32 13.15
C ARG A 23 24.72 9.01 11.85
N THR A 24 24.97 8.41 10.70
CA THR A 24 24.51 8.90 9.39
C THR A 24 23.01 8.61 9.15
N GLY A 25 22.41 7.67 9.89
CA GLY A 25 20.96 7.37 9.85
C GLY A 25 20.06 8.38 10.56
N LEU A 26 20.62 9.32 11.34
CA LEU A 26 19.89 10.41 12.03
C LEU A 26 19.87 11.73 11.24
N GLY A 27 20.46 11.76 10.03
CA GLY A 27 20.48 12.92 9.13
C GLY A 27 19.34 12.97 8.11
N GLY A 28 18.25 12.22 8.32
CA GLY A 28 17.06 12.21 7.47
C GLY A 28 15.90 13.07 7.99
N ALA A 29 16.14 13.91 9.00
CA ALA A 29 15.18 14.84 9.55
C ALA A 29 15.75 16.25 9.39
N LEU A 30 15.31 16.97 8.34
CA LEU A 30 15.27 18.44 8.15
C LEU A 30 15.28 18.81 6.65
N PHE A 31 14.29 18.36 5.88
CA PHE A 31 14.02 18.95 4.55
C PHE A 31 12.53 19.08 4.23
N LEU A 32 11.73 19.56 5.20
CA LEU A 32 10.37 20.07 4.95
C LEU A 32 10.12 21.34 5.80
N GLY A 33 11.01 22.31 5.66
CA GLY A 33 10.94 23.58 6.36
C GLY A 33 11.12 24.75 5.40
N THR A 34 10.21 24.90 4.42
CA THR A 34 9.72 26.19 3.88
C THR A 34 8.73 25.94 2.73
N VAL A 35 7.50 25.53 3.07
CA VAL A 35 6.31 25.95 2.30
C VAL A 35 5.23 26.27 3.33
N SER A 36 5.25 27.49 3.83
CA SER A 36 4.16 28.05 4.62
C SER A 36 3.02 28.43 3.68
N VAL A 37 2.16 27.46 3.34
CA VAL A 37 0.81 27.75 2.83
C VAL A 37 -0.15 27.54 4.00
N THR A 38 -0.25 28.56 4.87
CA THR A 38 -1.33 28.68 5.87
C THR A 38 -2.55 29.37 5.24
N ALA A 39 -2.95 28.93 4.05
CA ALA A 39 -4.18 29.37 3.39
C ALA A 39 -5.16 28.18 3.31
N GLY A 40 -6.00 28.04 4.34
CA GLY A 40 -7.34 27.47 4.23
C GLY A 40 -7.51 26.11 3.56
N LEU A 41 -6.75 25.09 3.93
CA LEU A 41 -7.26 23.72 3.81
C LEU A 41 -8.13 23.44 5.05
N SER A 42 -9.33 24.04 5.10
CA SER A 42 -10.44 23.37 5.77
C SER A 42 -10.70 22.10 4.97
N GLY A 43 -9.86 21.09 5.23
CA GLY A 43 -10.06 19.76 4.71
C GLY A 43 -11.44 19.33 5.16
N CYS A 44 -12.28 18.97 4.20
CA CYS A 44 -13.47 18.17 4.46
C CYS A 44 -13.03 17.11 5.46
N ALA A 45 -13.61 17.11 6.67
CA ALA A 45 -13.25 16.16 7.69
C ALA A 45 -13.26 14.77 7.06
N THR A 46 -12.10 14.10 7.05
CA THR A 46 -11.88 12.77 6.47
C THR A 46 -12.60 11.74 7.35
N ALA A 47 -13.92 11.79 7.36
CA ALA A 47 -14.74 10.86 8.09
C ALA A 47 -14.71 9.52 7.35
N PRO A 48 -14.61 8.40 8.07
CA PRO A 48 -14.74 7.10 7.45
C PRO A 48 -16.08 7.02 6.71
N ALA A 49 -16.14 6.23 5.64
CA ALA A 49 -17.32 6.14 4.79
C ALA A 49 -18.58 5.68 5.56
N SER A 50 -18.40 5.16 6.79
CA SER A 50 -19.40 4.78 7.78
C SER A 50 -20.39 3.75 7.26
N ARG A 51 -21.40 4.17 6.50
CA ARG A 51 -22.26 3.30 5.70
C ARG A 51 -22.43 3.93 4.32
N LEU A 52 -21.75 3.38 3.33
CA LEU A 52 -22.08 3.69 1.94
C LEU A 52 -23.48 3.11 1.65
N GLY A 53 -24.37 3.85 0.98
CA GLY A 53 -25.73 3.39 0.63
C GLY A 53 -25.70 2.18 -0.30
N ALA A 54 -26.75 1.33 -0.36
CA ALA A 54 -26.78 0.10 -1.17
C ALA A 54 -26.42 0.33 -2.66
N VAL A 55 -25.13 0.33 -2.97
CA VAL A 55 -24.61 0.25 -4.32
C VAL A 55 -24.42 -1.25 -4.58
N ALA A 56 -24.66 -1.68 -5.81
CA ALA A 56 -24.55 -3.06 -6.30
C ALA A 56 -23.12 -3.66 -6.23
N THR A 57 -22.28 -3.13 -5.35
CA THR A 57 -20.86 -3.37 -5.16
C THR A 57 -20.56 -3.64 -3.68
N ARG A 58 -21.40 -4.40 -2.95
CA ARG A 58 -21.06 -4.87 -1.59
C ARG A 58 -21.20 -6.37 -1.44
N MET A 59 -20.35 -6.92 -0.57
CA MET A 59 -20.48 -8.29 -0.12
C MET A 59 -21.47 -8.38 1.06
N ASP A 60 -21.39 -7.46 2.03
CA ASP A 60 -22.36 -7.34 3.13
C ASP A 60 -22.93 -5.91 3.21
N ALA A 61 -24.24 -5.76 3.01
CA ALA A 61 -24.95 -4.47 3.10
C ALA A 61 -24.86 -3.82 4.49
N ARG A 62 -24.39 -4.56 5.50
CA ARG A 62 -24.24 -4.11 6.89
C ARG A 62 -22.80 -3.72 7.24
N TYR A 63 -21.82 -3.94 6.34
CA TYR A 63 -20.42 -3.58 6.62
C TYR A 63 -20.30 -2.08 6.89
N GLN A 64 -19.53 -1.74 7.93
CA GLN A 64 -19.25 -0.36 8.31
C GLN A 64 -17.77 -0.06 8.16
N PHE A 65 -17.45 0.85 7.26
CA PHE A 65 -16.08 1.31 7.07
C PHE A 65 -15.64 2.11 8.29
N ARG A 66 -14.47 1.75 8.83
CA ARG A 66 -13.92 2.37 10.04
C ARG A 66 -12.67 3.19 9.78
N PHE A 67 -11.99 2.95 8.67
CA PHE A 67 -10.77 3.64 8.30
C PHE A 67 -10.89 4.30 6.91
N LEU A 68 -11.34 3.56 5.90
CA LEU A 68 -11.44 4.06 4.53
C LEU A 68 -12.59 5.07 4.40
N THR A 69 -12.33 6.17 3.69
CA THR A 69 -13.36 7.09 3.20
C THR A 69 -13.96 6.63 1.89
N THR A 70 -14.99 7.34 1.41
CA THR A 70 -15.60 7.08 0.10
C THR A 70 -14.58 7.19 -1.03
N GLU A 71 -13.68 8.16 -0.97
CA GLU A 71 -12.63 8.37 -1.96
C GLU A 71 -11.57 7.27 -1.91
N ASP A 72 -11.26 6.74 -0.72
CA ASP A 72 -10.36 5.59 -0.60
C ASP A 72 -11.00 4.31 -1.16
N VAL A 73 -12.32 4.15 -1.01
CA VAL A 73 -13.07 3.06 -1.65
C VAL A 73 -12.98 3.19 -3.17
N ASP A 74 -13.26 4.38 -3.73
CA ASP A 74 -13.11 4.65 -5.18
C ASP A 74 -11.67 4.38 -5.65
N LEU A 75 -10.66 4.74 -4.86
CA LEU A 75 -9.24 4.44 -5.11
C LEU A 75 -9.01 2.93 -5.23
N PHE A 76 -9.40 2.14 -4.24
CA PHE A 76 -9.16 0.70 -4.28
C PHE A 76 -10.00 -0.03 -5.32
N GLU A 77 -11.24 0.39 -5.58
CA GLU A 77 -12.05 -0.15 -6.68
C GLU A 77 -11.39 0.06 -8.05
N ALA A 78 -10.68 1.18 -8.24
CA ALA A 78 -9.91 1.44 -9.46
C ALA A 78 -8.58 0.67 -9.54
N LEU A 79 -7.88 0.52 -8.41
CA LEU A 79 -6.57 -0.15 -8.36
C LEU A 79 -6.65 -1.67 -8.41
N LEU A 80 -7.66 -2.29 -7.77
CA LEU A 80 -7.75 -3.74 -7.63
C LEU A 80 -7.76 -4.50 -8.98
N PRO A 81 -8.46 -4.04 -10.04
CA PRO A 81 -8.36 -4.67 -11.35
C PRO A 81 -6.95 -4.71 -11.93
N ALA A 82 -6.14 -3.66 -11.70
CA ALA A 82 -4.75 -3.61 -12.16
C ALA A 82 -3.83 -4.48 -11.29
N ILE A 83 -4.08 -4.54 -9.98
CA ILE A 83 -3.27 -5.34 -9.04
C ILE A 83 -3.52 -6.84 -9.19
N LEU A 84 -4.79 -7.24 -9.32
CA LEU A 84 -5.20 -8.65 -9.28
C LEU A 84 -5.28 -9.28 -10.68
N GLY A 85 -5.46 -8.48 -11.74
CA GLY A 85 -5.48 -8.95 -13.11
C GLY A 85 -6.42 -10.14 -13.34
N SER A 86 -5.87 -11.25 -13.80
CA SER A 86 -6.61 -12.49 -14.12
C SER A 86 -7.10 -13.28 -12.90
N ALA A 87 -6.71 -12.89 -11.67
CA ALA A 87 -7.27 -13.50 -10.46
C ALA A 87 -8.74 -13.09 -10.24
N LEU A 88 -9.19 -12.00 -10.87
CA LEU A 88 -10.59 -11.59 -10.84
C LEU A 88 -11.41 -12.35 -11.90
N PRO A 89 -12.64 -12.78 -11.57
CA PRO A 89 -13.50 -13.48 -12.52
C PRO A 89 -13.88 -12.58 -13.71
N GLU A 90 -14.14 -13.20 -14.87
CA GLU A 90 -14.59 -12.49 -16.07
C GLU A 90 -16.05 -12.03 -15.97
N GLN A 91 -16.88 -12.75 -15.20
CA GLN A 91 -18.30 -12.41 -15.06
C GLN A 91 -18.45 -11.06 -14.33
N PRO A 92 -19.11 -10.04 -14.91
CA PRO A 92 -19.12 -8.69 -14.37
C PRO A 92 -19.66 -8.54 -12.94
N ASN A 93 -20.73 -9.29 -12.60
CA ASN A 93 -21.30 -9.27 -11.26
C ASN A 93 -20.35 -9.90 -10.22
N ALA A 94 -19.83 -11.09 -10.50
CA ALA A 94 -18.87 -11.76 -9.62
C ALA A 94 -17.60 -10.92 -9.43
N ARG A 95 -17.11 -10.28 -10.50
CA ARG A 95 -15.96 -9.37 -10.45
C ARG A 95 -16.21 -8.20 -9.50
N ARG A 96 -17.34 -7.52 -9.64
CA ARG A 96 -17.73 -6.41 -8.75
C ARG A 96 -17.84 -6.86 -7.29
N MET A 97 -18.49 -8.00 -7.03
CA MET A 97 -18.61 -8.53 -5.66
C MET A 97 -17.26 -8.89 -5.04
N MET A 98 -16.36 -9.47 -5.83
CA MET A 98 -15.02 -9.84 -5.37
C MET A 98 -14.15 -8.61 -5.07
N ILE A 99 -14.21 -7.58 -5.93
CA ILE A 99 -13.55 -6.29 -5.67
C ILE A 99 -14.09 -5.68 -4.39
N ALA A 100 -15.42 -5.57 -4.27
CA ALA A 100 -16.09 -5.03 -3.09
C ALA A 100 -15.69 -5.72 -1.78
N GLY A 101 -15.77 -7.04 -1.74
CA GLY A 101 -15.36 -7.82 -0.58
C GLY A 101 -13.88 -7.62 -0.25
N THR A 102 -13.03 -7.46 -1.26
CA THR A 102 -11.61 -7.15 -1.04
C THR A 102 -11.42 -5.76 -0.42
N VAL A 103 -12.16 -4.74 -0.85
CA VAL A 103 -12.12 -3.39 -0.26
C VAL A 103 -12.58 -3.41 1.21
N GLU A 104 -13.65 -4.13 1.53
CA GLU A 104 -14.11 -4.32 2.92
C GLU A 104 -13.01 -4.98 3.78
N ARG A 105 -12.31 -5.98 3.23
CA ARG A 105 -11.19 -6.67 3.90
C ARG A 105 -9.96 -5.78 4.08
N ILE A 106 -9.69 -4.88 3.13
CA ILE A 106 -8.64 -3.86 3.26
C ILE A 106 -8.94 -2.95 4.46
N ASP A 107 -10.15 -2.40 4.55
CA ASP A 107 -10.57 -1.55 5.68
C ASP A 107 -10.45 -2.30 7.02
N ALA A 108 -11.01 -3.51 7.09
CA ALA A 108 -10.96 -4.33 8.30
C ALA A 108 -9.53 -4.68 8.72
N GLY A 109 -8.63 -4.90 7.76
CA GLY A 109 -7.22 -5.18 7.98
C GLY A 109 -6.47 -3.96 8.51
N ILE A 110 -6.61 -2.81 7.85
CA ILE A 110 -5.92 -1.57 8.24
C ILE A 110 -6.36 -1.13 9.64
N TYR A 111 -7.64 -1.28 9.98
CA TYR A 111 -8.15 -0.90 11.30
C TYR A 111 -7.48 -1.69 12.46
N LYS A 112 -6.89 -2.85 12.18
CA LYS A 112 -6.13 -3.64 13.16
C LYS A 112 -4.67 -3.21 13.30
N PHE A 113 -4.16 -2.33 12.43
CA PHE A 113 -2.79 -1.83 12.51
C PHE A 113 -2.60 -0.87 13.67
N GLY A 114 -1.36 -0.72 14.15
CA GLY A 114 -1.02 0.29 15.16
C GLY A 114 -1.23 1.72 14.64
N PRO A 115 -1.45 2.71 15.55
CA PRO A 115 -1.80 4.08 15.15
C PRO A 115 -0.80 4.75 14.20
N ALA A 116 0.50 4.45 14.34
CA ALA A 116 1.54 4.99 13.45
C ALA A 116 1.32 4.54 11.99
N ASN A 117 1.10 3.24 11.77
CA ASN A 117 0.88 2.69 10.43
C ASN A 117 -0.45 3.17 9.83
N GLN A 118 -1.49 3.30 10.64
CA GLN A 118 -2.76 3.88 10.20
C GLN A 118 -2.57 5.34 9.72
N LYS A 119 -1.78 6.13 10.44
CA LYS A 119 -1.47 7.51 10.06
C LYS A 119 -0.70 7.60 8.74
N GLU A 120 0.30 6.75 8.55
CA GLU A 120 1.08 6.70 7.30
C GLU A 120 0.20 6.33 6.10
N LEU A 121 -0.70 5.35 6.26
CA LEU A 121 -1.65 4.98 5.21
C LEU A 121 -2.66 6.09 4.92
N ARG A 122 -3.15 6.78 5.95
CA ARG A 122 -4.02 7.95 5.78
C ARG A 122 -3.33 9.03 4.95
N GLN A 123 -2.07 9.34 5.26
CA GLN A 123 -1.27 10.31 4.50
C GLN A 123 -1.07 9.90 3.04
N LEU A 124 -0.79 8.61 2.80
CA LEU A 124 -0.67 8.07 1.45
C LEU A 124 -1.99 8.21 0.68
N PHE A 125 -3.12 7.84 1.29
CA PHE A 125 -4.43 7.90 0.62
C PHE A 125 -4.89 9.35 0.41
N ASP A 126 -4.66 10.24 1.37
CA ASP A 126 -4.92 11.68 1.20
C ASP A 126 -4.12 12.26 0.04
N LEU A 127 -2.84 11.89 -0.07
CA LEU A 127 -2.00 12.30 -1.20
C LEU A 127 -2.53 11.79 -2.54
N LEU A 128 -3.03 10.55 -2.59
CA LEU A 128 -3.57 9.97 -3.82
C LEU A 128 -4.97 10.49 -4.16
N ASN A 129 -5.74 10.93 -3.17
CA ASN A 129 -7.10 11.44 -3.35
C ASN A 129 -7.16 12.96 -3.58
N PHE A 130 -6.17 13.71 -3.09
CA PHE A 130 -6.07 15.13 -3.35
C PHE A 130 -5.72 15.39 -4.83
N GLY A 131 -6.61 16.13 -5.53
CA GLY A 131 -6.54 16.33 -6.98
C GLY A 131 -5.17 16.77 -7.50
N PRO A 132 -4.57 17.86 -6.97
CA PRO A 132 -3.26 18.33 -7.41
C PRO A 132 -2.14 17.28 -7.28
N THR A 133 -2.08 16.55 -6.18
CA THR A 133 -1.05 15.51 -5.97
C THR A 133 -1.34 14.26 -6.79
N ARG A 134 -2.61 13.88 -6.97
CA ARG A 134 -2.99 12.79 -7.88
C ARG A 134 -2.54 13.07 -9.33
N VAL A 135 -2.78 14.28 -9.82
CA VAL A 135 -2.41 14.65 -11.20
C VAL A 135 -0.89 14.77 -11.35
N THR A 136 -0.18 15.35 -10.39
CA THR A 136 1.27 15.60 -10.51
C THR A 136 2.12 14.38 -10.15
N ILE A 137 1.81 13.70 -9.04
CA ILE A 137 2.60 12.60 -8.48
C ILE A 137 2.14 11.25 -9.06
N ALA A 138 0.83 11.00 -9.08
CA ALA A 138 0.31 9.75 -9.64
C ALA A 138 0.16 9.81 -11.17
N ARG A 139 0.14 11.01 -11.77
CA ARG A 139 -0.14 11.22 -13.20
C ARG A 139 -1.49 10.63 -13.64
N VAL A 140 -2.48 10.73 -12.74
CA VAL A 140 -3.87 10.30 -12.99
C VAL A 140 -4.76 11.52 -13.00
N TRP A 141 -5.23 11.89 -14.19
CA TRP A 141 -6.13 13.03 -14.41
C TRP A 141 -7.55 12.82 -13.88
N PRO A 142 -8.25 11.72 -14.22
CA PRO A 142 -9.60 11.50 -13.70
C PRO A 142 -9.58 11.31 -12.18
N SER A 143 -10.74 11.48 -11.54
CA SER A 143 -10.96 10.91 -10.20
C SER A 143 -10.83 9.39 -10.27
N TRP A 144 -10.50 8.73 -9.16
CA TRP A 144 -10.34 7.28 -9.14
C TRP A 144 -11.61 6.53 -9.58
N ARG A 145 -12.79 7.01 -9.20
CA ARG A 145 -14.08 6.48 -9.70
C ARG A 145 -14.17 6.41 -11.22
N ASN A 146 -13.52 7.32 -11.93
CA ASN A 146 -13.53 7.42 -13.39
C ASN A 146 -12.20 6.95 -14.02
N ALA A 147 -11.25 6.47 -13.22
CA ALA A 147 -9.98 6.00 -13.72
C ALA A 147 -10.14 4.62 -14.36
N SER A 148 -9.61 4.46 -15.57
CA SER A 148 -9.56 3.16 -16.23
C SER A 148 -8.50 2.26 -15.60
N THR A 149 -8.66 0.93 -15.76
CA THR A 149 -7.65 -0.04 -15.32
C THR A 149 -6.28 0.23 -15.95
N ALA A 150 -6.22 0.67 -17.21
CA ALA A 150 -4.95 1.03 -17.85
C ALA A 150 -4.27 2.25 -17.21
N GLN A 151 -5.04 3.25 -16.75
CA GLN A 151 -4.49 4.40 -16.04
C GLN A 151 -3.98 4.00 -14.64
N ALA A 152 -4.72 3.13 -13.94
CA ALA A 152 -4.30 2.57 -12.65
C ALA A 152 -3.01 1.74 -12.79
N ASP A 153 -2.94 0.88 -13.80
CA ASP A 153 -1.76 0.06 -14.10
C ASP A 153 -0.54 0.94 -14.42
N ALA A 154 -0.69 1.92 -15.32
CA ALA A 154 0.38 2.85 -15.64
C ALA A 154 0.86 3.66 -14.42
N PHE A 155 -0.04 4.01 -13.50
CA PHE A 155 0.31 4.63 -12.22
C PHE A 155 1.14 3.70 -11.35
N LEU A 156 0.66 2.47 -11.12
CA LEU A 156 1.35 1.48 -10.30
C LEU A 156 2.74 1.17 -10.87
N GLU A 157 2.85 1.02 -12.19
CA GLU A 157 4.12 0.74 -12.87
C GLU A 157 5.14 1.87 -12.67
N ARG A 158 4.73 3.13 -12.83
CA ARG A 158 5.62 4.29 -12.57
C ARG A 158 6.13 4.33 -11.15
N TRP A 159 5.26 4.04 -10.19
CA TRP A 159 5.65 4.03 -8.78
C TRP A 159 6.52 2.82 -8.44
N ARG A 160 6.22 1.65 -9.01
CA ARG A 160 7.02 0.43 -8.89
C ARG A 160 8.44 0.64 -9.38
N SER A 161 8.62 1.23 -10.57
CA SER A 161 9.93 1.43 -11.21
C SER A 161 10.66 2.71 -10.78
N SER A 162 10.10 3.47 -9.82
CA SER A 162 10.67 4.74 -9.38
C SER A 162 11.97 4.55 -8.59
N SER A 163 13.00 5.34 -8.91
CA SER A 163 14.22 5.45 -8.11
C SER A 163 14.02 6.25 -6.81
N ILE A 164 12.95 7.03 -6.71
CA ILE A 164 12.55 7.73 -5.48
C ILE A 164 11.88 6.72 -4.55
N GLY A 165 12.53 6.40 -3.43
CA GLY A 165 12.10 5.38 -2.49
C GLY A 165 10.68 5.59 -1.94
N LEU A 166 10.23 6.85 -1.80
CA LEU A 166 8.87 7.16 -1.36
C LEU A 166 7.79 6.55 -2.28
N PHE A 167 7.96 6.66 -3.60
CA PHE A 167 6.98 6.13 -4.56
C PHE A 167 7.02 4.61 -4.64
N ASN A 168 8.22 4.02 -4.62
CA ASN A 168 8.35 2.57 -4.59
C ASN A 168 7.74 1.98 -3.31
N ASN A 169 7.96 2.60 -2.15
CA ASN A 169 7.34 2.20 -0.88
C ASN A 169 5.81 2.36 -0.93
N GLY A 170 5.30 3.42 -1.54
CA GLY A 170 3.87 3.62 -1.76
C GLY A 170 3.24 2.51 -2.62
N TYR A 171 3.91 2.13 -3.72
CA TYR A 171 3.50 0.98 -4.54
C TYR A 171 3.47 -0.31 -3.71
N MET A 172 4.55 -0.60 -2.97
CA MET A 172 4.64 -1.78 -2.12
C MET A 172 3.52 -1.83 -1.08
N ALA A 173 3.19 -0.70 -0.45
CA ALA A 173 2.12 -0.62 0.54
C ALA A 173 0.76 -0.94 -0.08
N LEU A 174 0.42 -0.31 -1.20
CA LEU A 174 -0.85 -0.54 -1.93
C LEU A 174 -0.97 -2.01 -2.34
N THR A 175 0.04 -2.52 -3.05
CA THR A 175 0.03 -3.91 -3.55
C THR A 175 -0.01 -4.91 -2.41
N LYS A 176 0.76 -4.73 -1.33
CA LYS A 176 0.79 -5.66 -0.20
C LYS A 176 -0.55 -5.72 0.52
N ILE A 177 -1.16 -4.57 0.81
CA ILE A 177 -2.45 -4.53 1.51
C ILE A 177 -3.54 -5.16 0.64
N SER A 178 -3.59 -4.86 -0.65
CA SER A 178 -4.54 -5.47 -1.58
C SER A 178 -4.36 -6.99 -1.69
N ASN A 179 -3.12 -7.46 -1.83
CA ASN A 179 -2.85 -8.90 -1.95
C ASN A 179 -3.15 -9.66 -0.64
N VAL A 180 -2.81 -9.10 0.52
CA VAL A 180 -3.14 -9.70 1.82
C VAL A 180 -4.66 -9.75 2.02
N ALA A 181 -5.39 -8.69 1.66
CA ALA A 181 -6.84 -8.67 1.74
C ALA A 181 -7.51 -9.66 0.79
N PHE A 182 -6.91 -9.93 -0.37
CA PHE A 182 -7.42 -10.88 -1.35
C PHE A 182 -7.05 -12.33 -1.01
N TYR A 183 -5.75 -12.66 -1.00
CA TYR A 183 -5.25 -14.02 -0.81
C TYR A 183 -5.22 -14.46 0.66
N GLY A 184 -5.48 -13.57 1.61
CA GLY A 184 -5.62 -13.93 3.02
C GLY A 184 -6.89 -14.73 3.34
N TYR A 185 -7.81 -14.83 2.39
CA TYR A 185 -9.10 -15.50 2.56
C TYR A 185 -9.15 -16.83 1.81
N GLN A 186 -9.76 -17.83 2.45
CA GLN A 186 -9.77 -19.22 1.99
C GLN A 186 -10.36 -19.36 0.58
N GLU A 187 -11.40 -18.58 0.27
CA GLU A 187 -12.03 -18.59 -1.05
C GLU A 187 -11.04 -18.33 -2.19
N ASN A 188 -9.94 -17.61 -1.93
CA ASN A 188 -8.97 -17.19 -2.94
C ASN A 188 -7.64 -17.97 -2.91
N TRP A 189 -7.42 -18.89 -1.96
CA TRP A 189 -6.15 -19.62 -1.84
C TRP A 189 -5.81 -20.44 -3.10
N HIS A 190 -6.82 -21.05 -3.71
CA HIS A 190 -6.64 -21.82 -4.93
C HIS A 190 -6.06 -20.99 -6.09
N LEU A 191 -6.30 -19.68 -6.13
CA LEU A 191 -5.80 -18.77 -7.15
C LEU A 191 -4.29 -18.50 -7.02
N SER A 192 -3.70 -18.69 -5.84
CA SER A 192 -2.25 -18.61 -5.64
C SER A 192 -1.56 -19.99 -5.74
N GLY A 193 -2.32 -21.05 -5.99
CA GLY A 193 -1.82 -22.43 -5.94
C GLY A 193 -1.63 -22.96 -4.52
N TYR A 194 -2.09 -22.24 -3.50
CA TYR A 194 -2.04 -22.69 -2.11
C TYR A 194 -3.24 -23.62 -1.82
N PRO A 195 -3.02 -24.90 -1.44
CA PRO A 195 -4.11 -25.83 -1.16
C PRO A 195 -4.81 -25.56 0.18
N GLY A 196 -4.31 -24.62 0.97
CA GLY A 196 -4.72 -24.42 2.36
C GLY A 196 -3.85 -25.17 3.35
N PRO A 197 -4.08 -24.97 4.65
CA PRO A 197 -3.40 -25.74 5.69
C PRO A 197 -3.82 -27.22 5.59
N PRO A 198 -2.90 -28.17 5.87
CA PRO A 198 -3.23 -29.58 5.82
C PRO A 198 -4.27 -29.93 6.90
N GLU A 199 -5.14 -30.91 6.62
CA GLU A 199 -6.27 -31.26 7.49
C GLU A 199 -5.87 -31.54 8.94
N TRP A 200 -4.74 -32.23 9.15
CA TRP A 200 -4.23 -32.53 10.49
C TRP A 200 -3.94 -31.25 11.28
N ALA A 201 -3.45 -30.18 10.64
CA ALA A 201 -3.13 -28.93 11.31
C ALA A 201 -4.40 -28.17 11.69
N VAL A 202 -5.41 -28.21 10.82
CA VAL A 202 -6.75 -27.64 11.08
C VAL A 202 -7.39 -28.31 12.30
N GLN A 203 -7.27 -29.63 12.43
CA GLN A 203 -7.84 -30.39 13.56
C GLN A 203 -7.05 -30.17 14.88
N ALA A 204 -5.71 -30.12 14.79
CA ALA A 204 -4.84 -30.06 15.95
C ALA A 204 -4.75 -28.66 16.57
N LEU A 205 -4.75 -27.59 15.76
CA LEU A 205 -4.34 -26.26 16.22
C LEU A 205 -5.54 -25.37 16.63
N PRO A 206 -5.52 -24.74 17.82
CA PRO A 206 -6.66 -23.97 18.34
C PRO A 206 -7.08 -22.79 17.46
N GLN A 207 -6.15 -22.16 16.75
CA GLN A 207 -6.45 -20.99 15.90
C GLN A 207 -7.39 -21.29 14.74
N PHE A 208 -7.56 -22.54 14.34
CA PHE A 208 -8.49 -22.94 13.28
C PHE A 208 -9.89 -23.31 13.80
N ARG A 209 -10.09 -23.38 15.12
CA ARG A 209 -11.39 -23.77 15.72
C ARG A 209 -12.39 -22.60 15.82
N ASN A 210 -11.89 -21.37 15.68
CA ASN A 210 -12.66 -20.13 15.83
C ASN A 210 -12.53 -19.22 14.59
N ALA A 211 -12.06 -19.76 13.46
CA ALA A 211 -11.85 -19.03 12.22
C ALA A 211 -13.16 -18.85 11.43
#